data_AF-G9KF74-F1
#
_entry.id   AF-G9KF74-F1
#
_cell.length_a   1.000
_cell.length_b   1.000
_cell.length_c   1.000
_cell.angle_alpha   90.00
_cell.angle_beta   90.00
_cell.angle_gamma   90.00
#
_symmetry.space_group_name_H-M   'P 1'
#
loop_
_entity.id
_entity.type
_entity.pdbx_description
1 polymer ?
#
loop_
_entity_poly.entity_id
_entity_poly.type
_entity_poly.pdbx_seq_one_letter_code
_entity_poly.pdbx_strand_id
1 'polypeptide(L)'
;NLHKVYQAIEEADFFAIDGEFSGISDGPSVTALTNGFDTPEERYQKLKKHSMDFLLFQFGLCTFKYDHTDSKYITKSFNFYVFPKPFNRSSPDVKFVCQSSSIDFLASQGFDFNKVFRNGIPYLNQEEERQLREQYDEKRLQSNGAGALSYVSPNTSKCPVTIPEDQKKFIDQVVEKIEDLLQSEENKNLDLEPCTGFQRKLIYQTLSWKYPKGIHVDTLETEKKERYIVISKVDEEERKRREQQKLAKEQEELNDAVGFSRVIHAIANSGKLVIGHNMLLDVMHTVHQFYCPLPADLNEFKEMTTCVFPRLLDTKLMASTQPFKDIINNTSLAELEKRLKETPFNPPKVESAEGFPSYDTATEQLHEAGYDAYITGLCFISMANYLGSFLSPPKIHVSARSKLIEPFFNKLFLMRVMDIPYLNLEGPDLQPKRDHVLHVTFPKEWKTSDLYQLFSAFGNIQISWIDDTSAFVSLSQPEQVQ
;
A
#
# COMPACT_ATOMS: atom_id res chain seq x y z
N ASN A 1 -11.30 -13.64 0.44
CA ASN A 1 -11.12 -12.95 -0.87
C ASN A 1 -9.68 -12.84 -1.33
N LEU A 2 -8.67 -12.80 -0.44
CA LEU A 2 -7.27 -12.65 -0.85
C LEU A 2 -6.76 -13.72 -1.85
N HIS A 3 -7.19 -14.98 -1.73
CA HIS A 3 -6.83 -16.02 -2.71
C HIS A 3 -7.29 -15.69 -4.14
N LYS A 4 -8.45 -15.05 -4.31
CA LYS A 4 -8.95 -14.60 -5.62
C LYS A 4 -8.07 -13.49 -6.20
N VAL A 5 -7.54 -12.63 -5.34
CA VAL A 5 -6.60 -11.57 -5.72
C VAL A 5 -5.29 -12.19 -6.19
N TYR A 6 -4.72 -13.14 -5.44
CA TYR A 6 -3.50 -13.84 -5.86
C TYR A 6 -3.69 -14.59 -7.17
N GLN A 7 -4.80 -15.30 -7.34
CA GLN A 7 -5.12 -15.97 -8.60
C GLN A 7 -5.23 -14.96 -9.77
N ALA A 8 -5.90 -13.81 -9.56
CA ALA A 8 -5.99 -12.77 -10.57
C ALA A 8 -4.62 -12.19 -10.93
N ILE A 9 -3.75 -11.97 -9.94
CA ILE A 9 -2.37 -11.51 -10.14
C ILE A 9 -1.56 -12.57 -10.92
N GLU A 10 -1.66 -13.84 -10.55
CA GLU A 10 -0.91 -14.94 -11.16
C GLU A 10 -1.32 -15.20 -12.61
N GLU A 11 -2.60 -15.09 -12.95
CA GLU A 11 -3.11 -15.40 -14.29
C GLU A 11 -2.99 -14.25 -15.30
N ALA A 12 -2.80 -13.01 -14.85
CA ALA A 12 -2.80 -11.82 -15.71
C ALA A 12 -1.56 -11.72 -16.61
N ASP A 13 -1.67 -10.99 -17.71
CA ASP A 13 -0.54 -10.53 -18.52
C ASP A 13 0.09 -9.25 -17.95
N PHE A 14 -0.75 -8.33 -17.46
CA PHE A 14 -0.36 -7.06 -16.84
C PHE A 14 -1.45 -6.54 -15.91
N PHE A 15 -1.14 -5.49 -15.17
CA PHE A 15 -2.06 -4.79 -14.26
C PHE A 15 -2.15 -3.32 -14.60
N ALA A 16 -3.28 -2.72 -14.30
CA ALA A 16 -3.40 -1.28 -14.15
C ALA A 16 -3.77 -0.95 -12.71
N ILE A 17 -3.22 0.15 -12.18
CA ILE A 17 -3.43 0.61 -10.81
C ILE A 17 -3.76 2.10 -10.81
N ASP A 18 -4.45 2.53 -9.76
CA ASP A 18 -4.79 3.91 -9.47
C ASP A 18 -5.04 4.05 -7.96
N GLY A 19 -4.87 5.24 -7.40
CA GLY A 19 -5.02 5.50 -5.97
C GLY A 19 -5.82 6.77 -5.68
N GLU A 20 -6.75 6.67 -4.72
CA GLU A 20 -7.40 7.86 -4.16
C GLU A 20 -6.72 8.30 -2.87
N PHE A 21 -6.49 9.60 -2.77
CA PHE A 21 -5.74 10.22 -1.67
C PHE A 21 -6.63 11.09 -0.78
N SER A 22 -6.27 11.20 0.50
CA SER A 22 -6.90 12.16 1.42
C SER A 22 -6.61 13.62 1.07
N GLY A 23 -5.67 13.87 0.17
CA GLY A 23 -5.31 15.16 -0.40
C GLY A 23 -4.10 15.05 -1.32
N ILE A 24 -3.73 16.16 -1.95
CA ILE A 24 -2.65 16.19 -2.96
C ILE A 24 -1.44 16.99 -2.46
N SER A 25 -1.70 18.05 -1.70
CA SER A 25 -0.68 19.05 -1.37
C SER A 25 -1.04 19.86 -0.12
N ASP A 26 -0.08 20.02 0.79
CA ASP A 26 -0.16 20.92 1.95
C ASP A 26 0.67 22.22 1.76
N GLY A 27 1.45 22.28 0.68
CA GLY A 27 2.38 23.36 0.38
C GLY A 27 1.71 24.62 -0.20
N PRO A 28 2.49 25.73 -0.35
CA PRO A 28 2.00 26.91 -1.04
C PRO A 28 1.62 26.51 -2.47
N SER A 29 0.46 26.96 -2.96
CA SER A 29 -0.21 26.71 -4.27
C SER A 29 0.41 25.65 -5.22
N VAL A 30 -0.42 24.87 -5.94
CA VAL A 30 0.04 23.85 -6.92
C VAL A 30 1.19 24.32 -7.83
N THR A 31 1.21 25.60 -8.23
CA THR A 31 2.28 26.22 -9.02
C THR A 31 3.67 26.17 -8.37
N ALA A 32 3.79 26.37 -7.05
CA ALA A 32 5.09 26.36 -6.37
C ALA A 32 5.66 24.94 -6.22
N LEU A 33 4.78 23.95 -6.05
CA LEU A 33 5.14 22.53 -5.99
C LEU A 33 5.46 21.91 -7.34
N THR A 34 4.95 22.51 -8.41
CA THR A 34 5.16 22.06 -9.79
C THR A 34 5.88 23.11 -10.62
N ASN A 35 6.93 23.69 -10.05
CA ASN A 35 7.73 24.71 -10.73
C ASN A 35 8.32 24.10 -12.02
N GLY A 36 8.21 24.85 -13.12
CA GLY A 36 8.53 24.38 -14.46
C GLY A 36 10.00 24.06 -14.70
N PHE A 37 10.89 24.56 -13.84
CA PHE A 37 12.33 24.34 -13.90
C PHE A 37 12.87 23.46 -12.78
N ASP A 38 12.01 22.84 -11.97
CA ASP A 38 12.49 21.87 -10.99
C ASP A 38 13.36 20.81 -11.68
N THR A 39 14.54 20.56 -11.13
CA THR A 39 15.25 19.31 -11.39
C THR A 39 14.40 18.13 -10.86
N PRO A 40 14.62 16.91 -11.37
CA PRO A 40 13.92 15.74 -10.86
C PRO A 40 14.09 15.56 -9.35
N GLU A 41 15.29 15.84 -8.83
CA GLU A 41 15.60 15.82 -7.39
C GLU A 41 14.77 16.86 -6.63
N GLU A 42 14.75 18.13 -7.05
CA GLU A 42 13.95 19.17 -6.41
C GLU A 42 12.45 18.83 -6.43
N ARG A 43 11.96 18.28 -7.55
CA ARG A 43 10.57 17.82 -7.65
C ARG A 43 10.28 16.72 -6.64
N TYR A 44 11.15 15.72 -6.57
CA TYR A 44 11.04 14.63 -5.61
C TYR A 44 11.02 15.15 -4.17
N GLN A 45 11.93 16.05 -3.79
CA GLN A 45 11.96 16.64 -2.45
C GLN A 45 10.68 17.41 -2.12
N LYS A 46 10.17 18.20 -3.07
CA LYS A 46 8.90 18.95 -2.89
C LYS A 46 7.73 18.00 -2.66
N LEU A 47 7.57 16.97 -3.48
CA LEU A 47 6.49 15.99 -3.35
C LEU A 47 6.64 15.16 -2.06
N LYS A 48 7.85 14.71 -1.74
CA LYS A 48 8.13 14.00 -0.48
C LYS A 48 7.71 14.84 0.73
N LYS A 49 8.06 16.13 0.74
CA LYS A 49 7.77 17.03 1.85
C LYS A 49 6.30 17.43 1.94
N HIS A 50 5.62 17.64 0.80
CA HIS A 50 4.32 18.30 0.76
C HIS A 50 3.15 17.43 0.35
N SER A 51 3.41 16.18 -0.04
CA SER A 51 2.37 15.24 -0.50
C SER A 51 2.34 13.94 0.30
N MET A 52 3.42 13.54 0.98
CA MET A 52 3.46 12.21 1.64
C MET A 52 2.78 12.16 3.02
N ASP A 53 2.41 13.31 3.59
CA ASP A 53 1.57 13.36 4.80
C ASP A 53 0.08 13.03 4.50
N PHE A 54 -0.30 12.96 3.22
CA PHE A 54 -1.61 12.48 2.80
C PHE A 54 -1.64 10.95 2.71
N LEU A 55 -2.81 10.39 2.93
CA LEU A 55 -3.05 8.96 2.94
C LEU A 55 -3.58 8.49 1.59
N LEU A 56 -2.99 7.44 1.02
CA LEU A 56 -3.63 6.62 -0.02
C LEU A 56 -4.58 5.68 0.70
N PHE A 57 -5.88 5.88 0.54
CA PHE A 57 -6.89 5.13 1.30
C PHE A 57 -7.82 4.25 0.47
N GLN A 58 -7.73 4.35 -0.86
CA GLN A 58 -8.36 3.43 -1.79
C GLN A 58 -7.33 3.10 -2.86
N PHE A 59 -7.01 1.82 -3.02
CA PHE A 59 -6.14 1.31 -4.06
C PHE A 59 -6.98 0.55 -5.08
N GLY A 60 -6.97 1.02 -6.32
CA GLY A 60 -7.57 0.40 -7.48
C GLY A 60 -6.61 -0.58 -8.12
N LEU A 61 -7.07 -1.79 -8.40
CA LEU A 61 -6.32 -2.78 -9.16
C LEU A 61 -7.24 -3.37 -10.23
N CYS A 62 -6.83 -3.28 -11.48
CA CYS A 62 -7.47 -4.00 -12.57
C CYS A 62 -6.47 -4.94 -13.25
N THR A 63 -6.81 -6.23 -13.28
CA THR A 63 -6.00 -7.27 -13.91
C THR A 63 -6.48 -7.51 -15.34
N PHE A 64 -5.54 -7.72 -16.26
CA PHE A 64 -5.84 -7.97 -17.68
C PHE A 64 -5.18 -9.25 -18.15
N LYS A 65 -5.97 -10.18 -18.69
CA LYS A 65 -5.49 -11.40 -19.34
C LYS A 65 -6.01 -11.45 -20.76
N TYR A 66 -5.14 -11.66 -21.74
CA TYR A 66 -5.56 -11.81 -23.12
C TYR A 66 -6.01 -13.25 -23.39
N ASP A 67 -7.24 -13.41 -23.89
CA ASP A 67 -7.72 -14.68 -24.41
C ASP A 67 -7.46 -14.74 -25.92
N HIS A 68 -6.52 -15.63 -26.29
CA HIS A 68 -6.14 -15.86 -27.68
C HIS A 68 -7.24 -16.52 -28.51
N THR A 69 -8.18 -17.24 -27.88
CA THR A 69 -9.24 -17.97 -28.58
C THR A 69 -10.28 -16.99 -29.13
N ASP A 70 -10.77 -16.10 -28.27
CA ASP A 70 -11.80 -15.11 -28.61
C ASP A 70 -11.21 -13.76 -29.06
N SER A 71 -9.88 -13.60 -29.00
CA SER A 71 -9.17 -12.36 -29.30
C SER A 71 -9.70 -11.15 -28.51
N LYS A 72 -9.88 -11.34 -27.20
CA LYS A 72 -10.41 -10.35 -26.25
C LYS A 72 -9.61 -10.31 -24.96
N TYR A 73 -9.70 -9.23 -24.20
CA TYR A 73 -9.18 -9.15 -22.84
C TYR A 73 -10.25 -9.56 -21.82
N ILE A 74 -9.84 -10.35 -20.83
CA ILE A 74 -10.65 -10.68 -19.65
C ILE A 74 -10.11 -9.88 -18.46
N THR A 75 -10.99 -9.17 -17.76
CA THR A 75 -10.61 -8.30 -16.65
C THR A 75 -11.17 -8.73 -15.30
N LYS A 76 -10.43 -8.41 -14.24
CA LYS A 76 -10.90 -8.51 -12.84
C LYS A 76 -10.46 -7.24 -12.11
N SER A 77 -11.41 -6.40 -11.69
CA SER A 77 -11.16 -5.16 -10.95
C SER A 77 -11.42 -5.32 -9.45
N PHE A 78 -10.67 -4.56 -8.65
CA PHE A 78 -10.73 -4.56 -7.20
C PHE A 78 -10.57 -3.14 -6.65
N ASN A 79 -11.32 -2.84 -5.61
CA ASN A 79 -11.16 -1.65 -4.78
C ASN A 79 -10.75 -2.06 -3.37
N PHE A 80 -9.54 -1.69 -2.98
CA PHE A 80 -9.03 -1.94 -1.64
C PHE A 80 -9.08 -0.67 -0.82
N TYR A 81 -9.97 -0.63 0.17
CA TYR A 81 -10.01 0.46 1.14
C TYR A 81 -9.01 0.14 2.24
N VAL A 82 -8.03 1.02 2.46
CA VAL A 82 -6.91 0.77 3.36
C VAL A 82 -6.83 1.87 4.41
N PHE A 83 -6.42 1.51 5.63
CA PHE A 83 -6.32 2.45 6.73
C PHE A 83 -5.27 1.98 7.75
N PRO A 84 -4.37 2.86 8.24
CA PRO A 84 -3.31 2.48 9.18
C PRO A 84 -3.87 2.28 10.60
N LYS A 85 -4.73 1.26 10.77
CA LYS A 85 -5.30 0.91 12.07
C LYS A 85 -4.20 0.34 12.98
N PRO A 86 -3.92 0.93 14.15
CA PRO A 86 -2.92 0.40 15.06
C PRO A 86 -3.29 -1.03 15.48
N PHE A 87 -2.37 -1.98 15.26
CA PHE A 87 -2.59 -3.39 15.59
C PHE A 87 -2.70 -3.63 17.10
N ASN A 88 -1.87 -2.94 17.88
CA ASN A 88 -1.89 -2.96 19.34
C ASN A 88 -1.45 -1.61 19.92
N ARG A 89 -1.48 -1.46 21.26
CA ARG A 89 -1.12 -0.20 21.95
C ARG A 89 0.34 0.25 21.76
N SER A 90 1.23 -0.65 21.35
CA SER A 90 2.64 -0.34 21.06
C SER A 90 2.89 -0.09 19.57
N SER A 91 1.89 -0.27 18.71
CA SER A 91 2.00 0.00 17.28
C SER A 91 2.04 1.52 17.04
N PRO A 92 2.70 1.98 15.96
CA PRO A 92 2.66 3.38 15.57
C PRO A 92 1.21 3.87 15.40
N ASP A 93 0.93 5.06 15.92
CA ASP A 93 -0.34 5.77 15.72
C ASP A 93 -0.14 6.82 14.63
N VAL A 94 -0.43 6.41 13.39
CA VAL A 94 -0.16 7.21 12.18
C VAL A 94 -1.06 8.44 12.15
N LYS A 95 -0.45 9.60 11.97
CA LYS A 95 -1.14 10.87 11.73
C LYS A 95 -1.04 11.20 10.25
N PHE A 96 -2.16 11.50 9.64
CA PHE A 96 -2.24 11.90 8.22
C PHE A 96 -3.07 13.17 8.08
N VAL A 97 -2.88 13.86 6.96
CA VAL A 97 -3.57 15.11 6.62
C VAL A 97 -4.74 14.82 5.69
N CYS A 98 -5.82 15.60 5.81
CA CYS A 98 -6.92 15.62 4.84
C CYS A 98 -7.02 17.01 4.22
N GLN A 99 -7.08 17.09 2.90
CA GLN A 99 -7.31 18.32 2.17
C GLN A 99 -8.80 18.48 1.89
N SER A 100 -9.43 19.54 2.42
CA SER A 100 -10.88 19.72 2.34
C SER A 100 -11.45 19.63 0.91
N SER A 101 -10.76 20.20 -0.09
CA SER A 101 -11.20 20.15 -1.48
C SER A 101 -11.16 18.74 -2.07
N SER A 102 -10.18 17.90 -1.67
CA SER A 102 -10.08 16.52 -2.13
C SER A 102 -11.15 15.64 -1.49
N ILE A 103 -11.44 15.86 -0.21
CA ILE A 103 -12.52 15.16 0.50
C ILE A 103 -13.90 15.54 -0.06
N ASP A 104 -14.15 16.83 -0.31
CA ASP A 104 -15.40 17.32 -0.93
C ASP A 104 -15.57 16.74 -2.35
N PHE A 105 -14.49 16.73 -3.13
CA PHE A 105 -14.48 16.10 -4.45
C PHE A 105 -14.89 14.63 -4.39
N LEU A 106 -14.21 13.81 -3.57
CA LEU A 106 -14.56 12.38 -3.42
C LEU A 106 -15.99 12.18 -2.90
N ALA A 107 -16.45 13.03 -1.97
CA ALA A 107 -17.83 13.00 -1.50
C ALA A 107 -18.83 13.24 -2.64
N SER A 108 -18.53 14.18 -3.55
CA SER A 108 -19.37 14.48 -4.73
C SER A 108 -19.46 13.30 -5.72
N GLN A 109 -18.48 12.41 -5.70
CA GLN A 109 -18.42 11.19 -6.54
C GLN A 109 -19.05 9.97 -5.83
N GLY A 110 -19.61 10.13 -4.64
CA GLY A 110 -20.26 9.06 -3.89
C GLY A 110 -19.31 8.14 -3.13
N PHE A 111 -18.08 8.58 -2.85
CA PHE A 111 -17.10 7.82 -2.08
C PHE A 111 -17.61 7.55 -0.65
N ASP A 112 -17.59 6.27 -0.23
CA ASP A 112 -18.00 5.87 1.12
C ASP A 112 -16.81 5.84 2.09
N PHE A 113 -16.61 6.96 2.78
CA PHE A 113 -15.56 7.10 3.79
C PHE A 113 -15.67 6.10 4.96
N ASN A 114 -16.83 5.47 5.21
CA ASN A 114 -16.92 4.42 6.23
C ASN A 114 -16.13 3.16 5.82
N LYS A 115 -16.03 2.87 4.52
CA LYS A 115 -15.21 1.75 4.04
C LYS A 115 -13.73 1.95 4.36
N VAL A 116 -13.27 3.21 4.43
CA VAL A 116 -11.92 3.56 4.90
C VAL A 116 -11.86 3.59 6.42
N PHE A 117 -12.52 4.56 7.06
CA PHE A 117 -12.23 4.88 8.46
C PHE A 117 -12.80 3.89 9.48
N ARG A 118 -13.76 3.04 9.08
CA ARG A 118 -14.34 2.01 9.96
C ARG A 118 -13.88 0.60 9.58
N ASN A 119 -13.80 0.33 8.28
CA ASN A 119 -13.61 -1.02 7.75
C ASN A 119 -12.32 -1.18 6.93
N GLY A 120 -11.45 -0.17 6.91
CA GLY A 120 -10.23 -0.17 6.12
C GLY A 120 -9.32 -1.34 6.48
N ILE A 121 -8.75 -1.97 5.45
CA ILE A 121 -7.78 -3.05 5.58
C ILE A 121 -6.51 -2.45 6.22
N PRO A 122 -6.01 -3.02 7.34
CA PRO A 122 -4.76 -2.58 7.93
C PRO A 122 -3.59 -2.88 7.01
N TYR A 123 -2.46 -2.25 7.28
CA TYR A 123 -1.21 -2.53 6.61
C TYR A 123 -0.04 -2.26 7.53
N LEU A 124 1.10 -2.89 7.24
CA LEU A 124 2.40 -2.58 7.81
C LEU A 124 3.42 -2.46 6.68
N ASN A 125 4.35 -1.54 6.82
CA ASN A 125 5.52 -1.52 5.94
C ASN A 125 6.53 -2.61 6.33
N GLN A 126 7.60 -2.76 5.56
CA GLN A 126 8.59 -3.82 5.74
C GLN A 126 9.28 -3.76 7.11
N GLU A 127 9.61 -2.57 7.62
CA GLU A 127 10.25 -2.41 8.92
C GLU A 127 9.28 -2.70 10.07
N GLU A 128 8.05 -2.23 9.97
CA GLU A 128 7.01 -2.47 10.97
C GLU A 128 6.65 -3.96 11.05
N GLU A 129 6.55 -4.64 9.90
CA GLU A 129 6.38 -6.08 9.85
C GLU A 129 7.56 -6.80 10.52
N ARG A 130 8.79 -6.45 10.15
CA ARG A 130 10.01 -7.06 10.73
C ARG A 130 10.02 -6.94 12.26
N GLN A 131 9.80 -5.72 12.77
CA GLN A 131 9.75 -5.45 14.21
C GLN A 131 8.63 -6.22 14.92
N LEU A 132 7.45 -6.31 14.30
CA LEU A 132 6.34 -7.06 14.87
C LEU A 132 6.65 -8.56 14.92
N ARG A 133 7.26 -9.13 13.86
CA ARG A 133 7.70 -10.53 13.83
C ARG A 133 8.72 -10.82 14.93
N GLU A 134 9.74 -9.98 15.05
CA GLU A 134 10.78 -10.10 16.09
C GLU A 134 10.19 -10.06 17.50
N GLN A 135 9.25 -9.14 17.78
CA GLN A 135 8.57 -9.07 19.08
C GLN A 135 7.78 -10.34 19.43
N TYR A 136 7.16 -10.99 18.43
CA TYR A 136 6.46 -12.26 18.64
C TYR A 136 7.44 -13.40 18.90
N ASP A 137 8.54 -13.45 18.18
CA ASP A 137 9.58 -14.47 18.36
C ASP A 137 10.28 -14.32 19.72
N GLU A 138 10.57 -13.10 20.17
CA GLU A 138 11.09 -12.84 21.52
C GLU A 138 10.12 -13.28 22.62
N LYS A 139 8.83 -12.95 22.49
CA LYS A 139 7.79 -13.41 23.42
C LYS A 139 7.70 -14.93 23.45
N ARG A 140 7.86 -15.60 22.31
CA ARG A 140 7.90 -17.07 22.22
C ARG A 140 9.12 -17.65 22.90
N LEU A 141 10.31 -17.08 22.70
CA LEU A 141 11.54 -17.52 23.36
C LEU A 141 11.45 -17.35 24.89
N GLN A 142 10.88 -16.25 25.36
CA GLN A 142 10.60 -16.04 26.78
C GLN A 142 9.58 -17.06 27.33
N SER A 143 8.59 -17.45 26.53
CA SER A 143 7.57 -18.45 26.90
C SER A 143 8.05 -19.90 26.81
N ASN A 144 9.04 -20.19 25.97
CA ASN A 144 9.63 -21.53 25.81
C ASN A 144 10.81 -21.78 26.76
N GLY A 145 11.43 -20.73 27.31
CA GLY A 145 12.46 -20.83 28.37
C GLY A 145 11.91 -21.12 29.76
N ALA A 146 10.64 -20.79 30.00
CA ALA A 146 9.84 -21.20 31.14
C ALA A 146 8.38 -21.11 30.72
N GLY A 147 7.58 -22.16 30.88
CA GLY A 147 6.14 -22.17 30.59
C GLY A 147 5.38 -21.15 31.45
N ALA A 148 5.53 -19.86 31.14
CA ALA A 148 5.04 -18.76 31.91
C ALA A 148 3.61 -18.45 31.47
N LEU A 149 2.69 -19.07 32.20
CA LEU A 149 1.33 -18.58 32.36
C LEU A 149 1.41 -17.08 32.73
N SER A 150 0.55 -16.26 32.11
CA SER A 150 0.60 -14.78 32.05
C SER A 150 0.55 -14.02 33.40
N TYR A 151 0.69 -14.72 34.52
CA TYR A 151 0.59 -14.18 35.88
C TYR A 151 1.74 -14.60 36.82
N VAL A 152 2.86 -15.10 36.30
CA VAL A 152 3.96 -15.55 37.16
C VAL A 152 5.13 -14.56 37.17
N SER A 153 5.45 -14.04 38.37
CA SER A 153 6.68 -13.26 38.63
C SER A 153 7.94 -14.05 38.23
N PRO A 154 9.09 -13.38 37.99
CA PRO A 154 10.30 -13.97 37.37
C PRO A 154 10.99 -15.13 38.13
N ASN A 155 10.44 -15.61 39.24
CA ASN A 155 11.01 -16.66 40.08
C ASN A 155 10.09 -17.90 40.10
N THR A 156 10.10 -18.71 39.04
CA THR A 156 9.65 -20.11 39.10
C THR A 156 10.85 -21.01 39.37
N SER A 157 11.26 -21.04 40.63
CA SER A 157 12.09 -22.14 41.11
C SER A 157 11.28 -23.43 41.02
N LYS A 158 11.90 -24.52 40.55
CA LYS A 158 11.36 -25.90 40.55
C LYS A 158 11.24 -26.47 41.98
N CYS A 159 10.98 -25.64 42.98
CA CYS A 159 10.98 -26.00 44.39
C CYS A 159 9.56 -25.98 44.97
N PRO A 160 9.28 -26.82 45.98
CA PRO A 160 8.03 -26.76 46.72
C PRO A 160 7.86 -25.35 47.32
N VAL A 161 6.80 -24.67 46.95
CA VAL A 161 6.44 -23.37 47.55
C VAL A 161 5.75 -23.63 48.88
N THR A 162 6.15 -22.90 49.92
CA THR A 162 5.53 -22.99 51.25
C THR A 162 4.12 -22.42 51.18
N ILE A 163 3.11 -23.26 51.40
CA ILE A 163 1.71 -22.85 51.46
C ILE A 163 1.40 -22.40 52.90
N PRO A 164 0.85 -21.19 53.13
CA PRO A 164 0.41 -20.75 54.45
C PRO A 164 -0.59 -21.71 55.10
N GLU A 165 -0.53 -21.86 56.43
CA GLU A 165 -1.35 -22.82 57.19
C GLU A 165 -2.86 -22.62 56.96
N ASP A 166 -3.30 -21.36 56.79
CA ASP A 166 -4.69 -20.98 56.56
C ASP A 166 -5.20 -21.34 55.15
N GLN A 167 -4.30 -21.50 54.18
CA GLN A 167 -4.62 -21.88 52.80
C GLN A 167 -4.36 -23.36 52.50
N LYS A 168 -3.69 -24.08 53.42
CA LYS A 168 -3.29 -25.48 53.21
C LYS A 168 -4.48 -26.40 52.91
N LYS A 169 -5.54 -26.32 53.73
CA LYS A 169 -6.78 -27.10 53.51
C LYS A 169 -7.42 -26.83 52.15
N PHE A 170 -7.39 -25.58 51.70
CA PHE A 170 -7.96 -25.19 50.41
C PHE A 170 -7.17 -25.80 49.25
N ILE A 171 -5.83 -25.71 49.28
CA ILE A 171 -4.99 -26.30 48.23
C ILE A 171 -5.07 -27.83 48.24
N ASP A 172 -5.12 -28.45 49.41
CA ASP A 172 -5.26 -29.91 49.53
C ASP A 172 -6.58 -30.39 48.89
N GLN A 173 -7.69 -29.67 49.10
CA GLN A 173 -8.97 -29.96 48.44
C GLN A 173 -8.93 -29.77 46.92
N VAL A 174 -8.22 -28.76 46.43
CA VAL A 174 -8.05 -28.54 44.98
C VAL A 174 -7.24 -29.68 44.37
N VAL A 175 -6.16 -30.10 45.03
CA VAL A 175 -5.34 -31.25 44.63
C VAL A 175 -6.18 -32.53 44.57
N GLU A 176 -6.98 -32.80 45.61
CA GLU A 176 -7.82 -33.99 45.68
C GLU A 176 -8.76 -34.09 44.46
N LYS A 177 -9.44 -32.99 44.12
CA LYS A 177 -10.29 -32.92 42.92
C LYS A 177 -9.52 -33.18 41.61
N ILE A 178 -8.24 -32.79 41.54
CA ILE A 178 -7.41 -33.01 40.36
C ILE A 178 -6.97 -34.48 40.26
N GLU A 179 -6.65 -35.12 41.39
CA GLU A 179 -6.38 -36.56 41.43
C GLU A 179 -7.61 -37.37 40.99
N ASP A 180 -8.80 -36.99 41.45
CA ASP A 180 -10.06 -37.59 41.01
C ASP A 180 -10.28 -37.43 39.49
N LEU A 181 -9.99 -36.24 38.95
CA LEU A 181 -10.02 -35.99 37.51
C LEU A 181 -9.02 -36.89 36.77
N LEU A 182 -7.79 -37.01 37.26
CA LEU A 182 -6.74 -37.83 36.65
C LEU A 182 -7.10 -39.33 36.61
N GLN A 183 -7.82 -39.82 37.62
CA GLN A 183 -8.28 -41.21 37.70
C GLN A 183 -9.58 -41.49 36.92
N SER A 184 -10.37 -40.45 36.62
CA SER A 184 -11.62 -40.59 35.85
C SER A 184 -11.35 -40.77 34.34
N GLU A 185 -11.98 -41.78 33.72
CA GLU A 185 -11.99 -41.98 32.26
C GLU A 185 -13.03 -41.09 31.55
N GLU A 186 -14.13 -40.74 32.22
CA GLU A 186 -15.23 -39.95 31.63
C GLU A 186 -15.02 -38.44 31.71
N ASN A 187 -14.46 -37.93 32.82
CA ASN A 187 -14.30 -36.49 33.03
C ASN A 187 -12.99 -35.97 32.42
N LYS A 188 -13.10 -35.05 31.45
CA LYS A 188 -11.94 -34.41 30.83
C LYS A 188 -11.58 -33.04 31.40
N ASN A 189 -12.53 -32.37 32.06
CA ASN A 189 -12.37 -31.03 32.61
C ASN A 189 -12.87 -30.96 34.07
N LEU A 190 -12.27 -30.06 34.84
CA LEU A 190 -12.64 -29.71 36.21
C LEU A 190 -12.71 -28.18 36.33
N ASP A 191 -13.89 -27.68 36.68
CA ASP A 191 -14.10 -26.28 36.98
C ASP A 191 -13.96 -26.07 38.49
N LEU A 192 -13.00 -25.22 38.89
CA LEU A 192 -12.84 -24.79 40.27
C LEU A 192 -13.71 -23.59 40.55
N GLU A 193 -14.31 -23.54 41.73
CA GLU A 193 -15.07 -22.36 42.18
C GLU A 193 -14.21 -21.07 42.15
N PRO A 194 -14.82 -19.90 41.89
CA PRO A 194 -14.12 -18.62 41.97
C PRO A 194 -13.39 -18.46 43.30
N CYS A 195 -12.12 -18.06 43.23
CA CYS A 195 -11.26 -17.90 44.40
C CYS A 195 -10.53 -16.55 44.38
N THR A 196 -9.95 -16.18 45.52
CA THR A 196 -9.20 -14.92 45.63
C THR A 196 -7.96 -14.93 44.73
N GLY A 197 -7.46 -13.73 44.37
CA GLY A 197 -6.24 -13.62 43.56
C GLY A 197 -5.02 -14.31 44.19
N PHE A 198 -4.95 -14.35 45.53
CA PHE A 198 -3.91 -15.05 46.29
C PHE A 198 -4.05 -16.57 46.16
N GLN A 199 -5.25 -17.11 46.36
CA GLN A 199 -5.55 -18.54 46.17
C GLN A 199 -5.26 -19.00 44.74
N ARG A 200 -5.66 -18.21 43.74
CA ARG A 200 -5.33 -18.49 42.33
C ARG A 200 -3.83 -18.60 42.12
N LYS A 201 -3.03 -17.67 42.68
CA LYS A 201 -1.57 -17.72 42.61
C LYS A 201 -1.01 -19.01 43.23
N LEU A 202 -1.51 -19.40 44.41
CA LEU A 202 -1.10 -20.63 45.08
C LEU A 202 -1.46 -21.89 44.28
N ILE A 203 -2.63 -21.91 43.63
CA ILE A 203 -3.03 -23.00 42.72
C ILE A 203 -2.00 -23.09 41.58
N TYR A 204 -1.78 -22.01 40.82
CA TYR A 204 -0.82 -22.01 39.72
C TYR A 204 0.58 -22.45 40.14
N GLN A 205 1.09 -21.94 41.27
CA GLN A 205 2.39 -22.35 41.80
C GLN A 205 2.40 -23.84 42.16
N THR A 206 1.39 -24.34 42.85
CA THR A 206 1.31 -25.75 43.27
C THR A 206 1.25 -26.68 42.08
N LEU A 207 0.40 -26.37 41.08
CA LEU A 207 0.23 -27.21 39.90
C LEU A 207 1.49 -27.23 39.03
N SER A 208 2.24 -26.12 38.96
CA SER A 208 3.45 -26.04 38.13
C SER A 208 4.54 -27.06 38.49
N TRP A 209 4.68 -27.42 39.78
CA TRP A 209 5.68 -28.39 40.22
C TRP A 209 5.09 -29.78 40.48
N LYS A 210 3.83 -29.87 40.92
CA LYS A 210 3.16 -31.14 41.25
C LYS A 210 2.66 -31.88 40.01
N TYR A 211 2.22 -31.14 38.98
CA TYR A 211 1.74 -31.69 37.71
C TYR A 211 2.43 -30.99 36.54
N PRO A 212 3.74 -31.26 36.31
CA PRO A 212 4.48 -30.60 35.23
C PRO A 212 3.99 -31.01 33.82
N LYS A 213 3.21 -32.09 33.73
CA LYS A 213 2.63 -32.66 32.50
C LYS A 213 1.28 -33.30 32.81
N GLY A 214 0.46 -33.51 31.78
CA GLY A 214 -0.82 -34.24 31.88
C GLY A 214 -2.05 -33.37 32.16
N ILE A 215 -1.86 -32.12 32.59
CA ILE A 215 -2.94 -31.16 32.80
C ILE A 215 -2.64 -29.81 32.13
N HIS A 216 -3.70 -29.11 31.73
CA HIS A 216 -3.67 -27.73 31.28
C HIS A 216 -4.60 -26.88 32.15
N VAL A 217 -4.15 -25.67 32.50
CA VAL A 217 -4.82 -24.80 33.46
C VAL A 217 -5.12 -23.47 32.78
N ASP A 218 -6.40 -23.14 32.68
CA ASP A 218 -6.90 -21.87 32.14
C ASP A 218 -7.65 -21.09 33.23
N THR A 219 -7.70 -19.76 33.09
CA THR A 219 -8.59 -18.92 33.90
C THR A 219 -9.64 -18.30 32.99
N LEU A 220 -10.89 -18.63 33.24
CA LEU A 220 -12.05 -18.13 32.52
C LEU A 220 -12.84 -17.15 33.38
N GLU A 221 -13.75 -16.41 32.74
CA GLU A 221 -14.59 -15.40 33.38
C GLU A 221 -16.05 -15.72 33.07
N THR A 222 -16.89 -15.79 34.12
CA THR A 222 -18.34 -16.03 33.95
C THR A 222 -19.04 -14.80 33.39
N GLU A 223 -20.31 -14.93 32.99
CA GLU A 223 -21.16 -13.79 32.58
C GLU A 223 -21.25 -12.70 33.67
N LYS A 224 -21.08 -13.09 34.95
CA LYS A 224 -21.05 -12.18 36.10
C LYS A 224 -19.69 -11.55 36.37
N LYS A 225 -18.70 -11.74 35.49
CA LYS A 225 -17.31 -11.29 35.65
C LYS A 225 -16.55 -11.93 36.81
N GLU A 226 -16.96 -13.12 37.23
CA GLU A 226 -16.27 -13.88 38.26
C GLU A 226 -15.24 -14.79 37.60
N ARG A 227 -13.97 -14.68 38.03
CA ARG A 227 -12.88 -15.48 37.48
C ARG A 227 -12.79 -16.82 38.18
N TYR A 228 -12.76 -17.89 37.40
CA TYR A 228 -12.66 -19.27 37.86
C TYR A 228 -11.58 -20.02 37.07
N ILE A 229 -11.10 -21.15 37.59
CA ILE A 229 -10.00 -21.91 36.98
C ILE A 229 -10.56 -23.19 36.38
N VAL A 230 -10.17 -23.48 35.14
CA VAL A 230 -10.51 -24.73 34.45
C VAL A 230 -9.26 -25.57 34.32
N ILE A 231 -9.33 -26.82 34.74
CA ILE A 231 -8.26 -27.80 34.64
C ILE A 231 -8.71 -28.88 33.67
N SER A 232 -7.94 -29.09 32.61
CA SER A 232 -8.25 -30.07 31.57
C SER A 232 -7.16 -31.13 31.49
N LYS A 233 -7.55 -32.40 31.31
CA LYS A 233 -6.61 -33.50 31.03
C LYS A 233 -6.09 -33.29 29.61
N VAL A 234 -4.77 -33.19 29.48
CA VAL A 234 -4.11 -32.96 28.20
C VAL A 234 -2.97 -33.95 28.07
N ASP A 235 -3.14 -34.92 27.18
CA ASP A 235 -2.05 -35.82 26.78
C ASP A 235 -0.99 -35.06 25.94
N GLU A 236 0.16 -35.69 25.71
CA GLU A 236 1.26 -35.05 24.97
C GLU A 236 0.92 -34.79 23.49
N GLU A 237 0.01 -35.55 22.87
CA GLU A 237 -0.42 -35.30 21.50
C GLU A 237 -1.34 -34.08 21.42
N GLU A 238 -2.35 -34.03 22.29
CA GLU A 238 -3.29 -32.92 22.45
C GLU A 238 -2.55 -31.63 22.84
N ARG A 239 -1.52 -31.73 23.70
CA ARG A 239 -0.65 -30.59 24.02
C ARG A 239 0.04 -30.05 22.78
N LYS A 240 0.72 -30.90 22.02
CA LYS A 240 1.40 -30.51 20.77
C LYS A 240 0.40 -29.93 19.76
N ARG A 241 -0.79 -30.53 19.66
CA ARG A 241 -1.87 -30.04 18.78
C ARG A 241 -2.31 -28.63 19.17
N ARG A 242 -2.52 -28.36 20.47
CA ARG A 242 -2.88 -27.02 20.98
C ARG A 242 -1.77 -26.00 20.77
N GLU A 243 -0.51 -26.37 21.02
CA GLU A 243 0.65 -25.51 20.76
C GLU A 243 0.74 -25.15 19.26
N GLN A 244 0.58 -26.13 18.36
CA GLN A 244 0.52 -25.88 16.91
C GLN A 244 -0.65 -24.98 16.51
N GLN A 245 -1.84 -25.18 17.08
CA GLN A 245 -3.01 -24.34 16.81
C GLN A 245 -2.80 -22.89 17.29
N LYS A 246 -2.20 -22.71 18.46
CA LYS A 246 -1.84 -21.38 18.97
C LYS A 246 -0.84 -20.68 18.05
N LEU A 247 0.21 -21.39 17.62
CA LEU A 247 1.21 -20.86 16.70
C LEU A 247 0.59 -20.48 15.34
N ALA A 248 -0.31 -21.32 14.81
CA ALA A 248 -1.02 -21.03 13.56
C ALA A 248 -1.91 -19.80 13.69
N LYS A 249 -2.65 -19.66 14.80
CA LYS A 249 -3.49 -18.49 15.07
C LYS A 249 -2.67 -17.21 15.20
N GLU A 250 -1.56 -17.23 15.93
CA GLU A 250 -0.65 -16.08 16.04
C GLU A 250 -0.08 -15.68 14.68
N GLN A 251 0.29 -16.66 13.85
CA GLN A 251 0.78 -16.40 12.50
C GLN A 251 -0.31 -15.79 11.60
N GLU A 252 -1.56 -16.21 11.75
CA GLU A 252 -2.71 -15.64 11.04
C GLU A 252 -2.96 -14.19 11.47
N GLU A 253 -2.97 -13.90 12.77
CA GLU A 253 -3.12 -12.53 13.31
C GLU A 253 -2.03 -11.58 12.80
N LEU A 254 -0.80 -12.07 12.71
CA LEU A 254 0.35 -11.34 12.17
C LEU A 254 0.20 -11.08 10.66
N ASN A 255 -0.26 -12.07 9.90
CA ASN A 255 -0.54 -11.91 8.47
C ASN A 255 -1.72 -10.95 8.21
N ASP A 256 -2.70 -10.91 9.11
CA ASP A 256 -3.81 -9.95 9.09
C ASP A 256 -3.34 -8.53 9.41
N ALA A 257 -2.35 -8.38 10.30
CA ALA A 257 -1.74 -7.09 10.62
C ALA A 257 -1.00 -6.49 9.41
N VAL A 258 -0.18 -7.31 8.72
CA VAL A 258 0.49 -6.90 7.47
C VAL A 258 -0.54 -6.55 6.38
N GLY A 259 -1.67 -7.26 6.37
CA GLY A 259 -2.87 -6.87 5.65
C GLY A 259 -2.63 -6.56 4.17
N PHE A 260 -2.90 -5.33 3.76
CA PHE A 260 -2.87 -4.94 2.35
C PHE A 260 -1.48 -5.00 1.71
N SER A 261 -0.39 -4.81 2.47
CA SER A 261 0.99 -4.89 1.93
C SER A 261 1.27 -6.24 1.26
N ARG A 262 0.57 -7.30 1.67
CA ARG A 262 0.64 -8.63 1.03
C ARG A 262 0.19 -8.64 -0.44
N VAL A 263 -0.72 -7.74 -0.82
CA VAL A 263 -1.16 -7.57 -2.22
C VAL A 263 -0.05 -6.87 -3.00
N ILE A 264 0.55 -5.81 -2.43
CA ILE A 264 1.67 -5.10 -3.05
C ILE A 264 2.87 -6.04 -3.26
N HIS A 265 3.23 -6.86 -2.27
CA HIS A 265 4.28 -7.86 -2.43
C HIS A 265 3.97 -8.90 -3.50
N ALA A 266 2.71 -9.30 -3.67
CA ALA A 266 2.33 -10.21 -4.74
C ALA A 266 2.45 -9.57 -6.13
N ILE A 267 2.09 -8.29 -6.27
CA ILE A 267 2.32 -7.53 -7.51
C ILE A 267 3.82 -7.44 -7.80
N ALA A 268 4.64 -7.06 -6.81
CA ALA A 268 6.09 -6.96 -6.95
C ALA A 268 6.73 -8.29 -7.38
N ASN A 269 6.43 -9.37 -6.66
CA ASN A 269 6.97 -10.70 -6.92
C ASN A 269 6.53 -11.29 -8.27
N SER A 270 5.42 -10.80 -8.84
CA SER A 270 4.96 -11.28 -10.16
C SER A 270 5.90 -10.86 -11.30
N GLY A 271 6.65 -9.76 -11.14
CA GLY A 271 7.50 -9.19 -12.20
C GLY A 271 6.76 -8.72 -13.45
N LYS A 272 5.43 -8.65 -13.41
CA LYS A 272 4.58 -8.25 -14.54
C LYS A 272 4.51 -6.74 -14.68
N LEU A 273 4.07 -6.29 -15.86
CA LEU A 273 3.90 -4.87 -16.15
C LEU A 273 2.78 -4.29 -15.28
N VAL A 274 3.06 -3.17 -14.63
CA VAL A 274 2.12 -2.34 -13.87
C VAL A 274 1.94 -1.03 -14.60
N ILE A 275 0.70 -0.67 -14.87
CA ILE A 275 0.31 0.49 -15.66
C ILE A 275 -0.40 1.50 -14.77
N GLY A 276 -0.11 2.77 -14.94
CA GLY A 276 -0.85 3.85 -14.31
C GLY A 276 -1.01 5.04 -15.25
N HIS A 277 -1.67 6.08 -14.78
CA HIS A 277 -1.86 7.32 -15.52
C HIS A 277 -1.42 8.50 -14.67
N ASN A 278 -0.36 9.21 -15.06
CA ASN A 278 0.23 10.27 -14.22
C ASN A 278 0.64 9.75 -12.82
N MET A 279 1.24 8.57 -12.78
CA MET A 279 1.23 7.71 -11.60
C MET A 279 2.36 7.99 -10.59
N LEU A 280 3.02 9.14 -10.66
CA LEU A 280 4.15 9.45 -9.79
C LEU A 280 3.73 9.46 -8.31
N LEU A 281 2.60 10.09 -7.99
CA LEU A 281 2.08 10.11 -6.62
C LEU A 281 1.60 8.72 -6.17
N ASP A 282 0.94 7.96 -7.03
CA ASP A 282 0.52 6.58 -6.74
C ASP A 282 1.70 5.71 -6.34
N VAL A 283 2.79 5.77 -7.12
CA VAL A 283 4.01 5.02 -6.85
C VAL A 283 4.65 5.49 -5.54
N MET A 284 4.78 6.81 -5.34
CA MET A 284 5.35 7.38 -4.12
C MET A 284 4.57 6.94 -2.88
N HIS A 285 3.25 7.08 -2.87
CA HIS A 285 2.41 6.67 -1.74
C HIS A 285 2.45 5.15 -1.50
N THR A 286 2.44 4.36 -2.58
CA THR A 286 2.47 2.89 -2.47
C THR A 286 3.77 2.42 -1.81
N VAL A 287 4.92 2.94 -2.27
CA VAL A 287 6.22 2.64 -1.65
C VAL A 287 6.23 3.13 -0.22
N HIS A 288 5.80 4.38 0.02
CA HIS A 288 5.82 5.01 1.35
C HIS A 288 5.06 4.22 2.42
N GLN A 289 3.85 3.77 2.10
CA GLN A 289 2.93 3.14 3.06
C GLN A 289 3.15 1.63 3.20
N PHE A 290 3.45 0.93 2.11
CA PHE A 290 3.42 -0.54 2.09
C PHE A 290 4.79 -1.19 1.97
N TYR A 291 5.84 -0.40 1.74
CA TYR A 291 7.21 -0.92 1.62
C TYR A 291 8.13 -0.27 2.65
N CYS A 292 8.42 1.02 2.53
CA CYS A 292 9.22 1.75 3.50
C CYS A 292 9.05 3.27 3.36
N PRO A 293 9.39 4.06 4.39
CA PRO A 293 9.45 5.51 4.27
C PRO A 293 10.29 5.97 3.08
N LEU A 294 9.88 7.06 2.41
CA LEU A 294 10.62 7.54 1.23
C LEU A 294 12.03 8.03 1.64
N PRO A 295 13.07 7.70 0.88
CA PRO A 295 14.46 7.96 1.21
C PRO A 295 14.80 9.45 1.11
N ALA A 296 15.98 9.83 1.59
CA ALA A 296 16.48 11.19 1.42
C ALA A 296 16.71 11.51 -0.06
N ASP A 297 17.30 10.61 -0.83
CA ASP A 297 17.76 10.88 -2.20
C ASP A 297 16.84 10.26 -3.27
N LEU A 298 16.67 10.95 -4.41
CA LEU A 298 15.87 10.43 -5.53
C LEU A 298 16.41 9.10 -6.09
N ASN A 299 17.74 8.93 -6.12
CA ASN A 299 18.33 7.70 -6.65
C ASN A 299 17.95 6.48 -5.81
N GLU A 300 17.97 6.61 -4.48
CA GLU A 300 17.48 5.55 -3.58
C GLU A 300 15.98 5.26 -3.82
N PHE A 301 15.19 6.31 -4.09
CA PHE A 301 13.76 6.14 -4.40
C PHE A 301 13.54 5.36 -5.70
N LYS A 302 14.35 5.62 -6.73
CA LYS A 302 14.33 4.88 -8.01
C LYS A 302 14.65 3.39 -7.81
N GLU A 303 15.67 3.09 -7.01
CA GLU A 303 16.06 1.71 -6.68
C GLU A 303 14.91 0.99 -5.94
N MET A 304 14.33 1.63 -4.93
CA MET A 304 13.22 1.05 -4.17
C MET A 304 11.95 0.87 -5.00
N THR A 305 11.65 1.82 -5.87
CA THR A 305 10.52 1.70 -6.80
C THR A 305 10.71 0.51 -7.72
N THR A 306 11.92 0.26 -8.21
CA THR A 306 12.21 -0.89 -9.08
C THR A 306 12.07 -2.23 -8.34
N CYS A 307 12.32 -2.27 -7.03
CA CYS A 307 12.07 -3.44 -6.18
C CYS A 307 10.57 -3.73 -6.01
N VAL A 308 9.73 -2.70 -5.90
CA VAL A 308 8.27 -2.85 -5.74
C VAL A 308 7.56 -3.05 -7.08
N PHE A 309 8.00 -2.34 -8.11
CA PHE A 309 7.43 -2.36 -9.45
C PHE A 309 8.55 -2.51 -10.49
N PRO A 310 8.92 -3.74 -10.84
CA PRO A 310 10.03 -4.01 -11.77
C PRO A 310 9.79 -3.46 -13.19
N ARG A 311 8.51 -3.32 -13.58
CA ARG A 311 8.10 -2.79 -14.88
C ARG A 311 6.89 -1.88 -14.70
N LEU A 312 7.10 -0.59 -14.87
CA LEU A 312 6.07 0.45 -14.88
C LEU A 312 5.84 0.99 -16.29
N LEU A 313 4.63 1.43 -16.58
CA LEU A 313 4.30 2.23 -17.77
C LEU A 313 3.26 3.29 -17.42
N ASP A 314 3.60 4.55 -17.66
CA ASP A 314 2.68 5.67 -17.48
C ASP A 314 1.98 6.01 -18.80
N THR A 315 0.67 5.81 -18.85
CA THR A 315 -0.14 6.06 -20.06
C THR A 315 -0.19 7.53 -20.44
N LYS A 316 -0.08 8.46 -19.48
CA LYS A 316 -0.02 9.89 -19.77
C LYS A 316 1.27 10.24 -20.50
N LEU A 317 2.38 9.65 -20.07
CA LEU A 317 3.66 9.79 -20.75
C LEU A 317 3.63 9.15 -22.14
N MET A 318 3.10 7.92 -22.25
CA MET A 318 2.98 7.22 -23.53
C MET A 318 2.19 8.06 -24.55
N ALA A 319 1.02 8.58 -24.15
CA ALA A 319 0.19 9.44 -25.00
C ALA A 319 0.86 10.78 -25.38
N SER A 320 1.78 11.28 -24.52
CA SER A 320 2.52 12.52 -24.75
C SER A 320 3.81 12.34 -25.56
N THR A 321 4.11 11.11 -25.99
CA THR A 321 5.33 10.75 -26.72
C THR A 321 4.99 10.35 -28.15
N GLN A 322 5.93 10.50 -29.09
CA GLN A 322 5.71 10.04 -30.46
C GLN A 322 5.50 8.52 -30.52
N PRO A 323 4.61 8.00 -31.40
CA PRO A 323 3.85 8.73 -32.43
C PRO A 323 2.51 9.33 -31.95
N PHE A 324 2.17 9.20 -30.66
CA PHE A 324 0.87 9.61 -30.14
C PHE A 324 0.73 11.12 -29.99
N LYS A 325 1.84 11.82 -29.71
CA LYS A 325 1.88 13.28 -29.54
C LYS A 325 1.30 14.05 -30.74
N ASP A 326 1.43 13.51 -31.96
CA ASP A 326 0.89 14.15 -33.17
C ASP A 326 -0.64 13.95 -33.34
N ILE A 327 -1.23 13.03 -32.57
CA ILE A 327 -2.59 12.53 -32.76
C ILE A 327 -3.49 12.84 -31.55
N ILE A 328 -2.89 12.92 -30.36
CA ILE A 328 -3.57 13.09 -29.07
C ILE A 328 -3.22 14.47 -28.51
N ASN A 329 -4.23 15.34 -28.43
CA ASN A 329 -4.06 16.73 -27.99
C ASN A 329 -4.30 16.93 -26.48
N ASN A 330 -5.12 16.07 -25.86
CA ASN A 330 -5.41 16.11 -24.43
C ASN A 330 -5.15 14.73 -23.83
N THR A 331 -4.38 14.71 -22.74
CA THR A 331 -3.93 13.49 -22.07
C THR A 331 -4.49 13.38 -20.65
N SER A 332 -5.58 14.06 -20.30
CA SER A 332 -6.36 13.68 -19.13
C SER A 332 -7.01 12.31 -19.37
N LEU A 333 -7.16 11.49 -18.33
CA LEU A 333 -7.63 10.11 -18.50
C LEU A 333 -8.97 10.01 -19.24
N ALA A 334 -9.94 10.84 -18.84
CA ALA A 334 -11.28 10.86 -19.45
C ALA A 334 -11.25 11.27 -20.94
N GLU A 335 -10.44 12.26 -21.32
CA GLU A 335 -10.33 12.69 -22.72
C GLU A 335 -9.48 11.72 -23.55
N LEU A 336 -8.47 11.11 -22.93
CA LEU A 336 -7.65 10.09 -23.56
C LEU A 336 -8.49 8.86 -23.90
N GLU A 337 -9.35 8.42 -22.99
CA GLU A 337 -10.30 7.32 -23.19
C GLU A 337 -11.20 7.57 -24.40
N LYS A 338 -11.79 8.77 -24.47
CA LYS A 338 -12.64 9.21 -25.57
C LYS A 338 -11.87 9.23 -26.89
N ARG A 339 -10.68 9.84 -26.91
CA ARG A 339 -9.84 9.95 -28.11
C ARG A 339 -9.41 8.58 -28.64
N LEU A 340 -9.12 7.62 -27.78
CA LEU A 340 -8.63 6.30 -28.16
C LEU A 340 -9.72 5.35 -28.70
N LYS A 341 -11.00 5.78 -28.70
CA LYS A 341 -12.10 5.09 -29.39
C LYS A 341 -12.24 5.49 -30.85
N GLU A 342 -11.59 6.58 -31.27
CA GLU A 342 -11.71 7.15 -32.61
C GLU A 342 -10.50 6.81 -33.48
N THR A 343 -10.67 6.86 -34.81
CA THR A 343 -9.57 6.62 -35.76
C THR A 343 -8.37 7.55 -35.49
N PRO A 344 -7.12 7.05 -35.61
CA PRO A 344 -6.72 5.74 -36.14
C PRO A 344 -6.72 4.60 -35.12
N PHE A 345 -7.20 4.83 -33.90
CA PHE A 345 -7.29 3.80 -32.86
C PHE A 345 -8.54 2.94 -33.03
N ASN A 346 -8.55 1.79 -32.35
CA ASN A 346 -9.72 0.91 -32.27
C ASN A 346 -9.93 0.50 -30.81
N PRO A 347 -11.15 0.60 -30.26
CA PRO A 347 -11.42 0.18 -28.91
C PRO A 347 -11.18 -1.34 -28.77
N PRO A 348 -10.47 -1.79 -27.72
CA PRO A 348 -10.21 -3.20 -27.52
C PRO A 348 -11.48 -3.95 -27.13
N LYS A 349 -11.59 -5.20 -27.59
CA LYS A 349 -12.61 -6.12 -27.08
C LYS A 349 -12.23 -6.53 -25.66
N VAL A 350 -13.10 -6.23 -24.71
CA VAL A 350 -12.89 -6.49 -23.28
C VAL A 350 -14.16 -7.03 -22.64
N GLU A 351 -14.00 -7.94 -21.69
CA GLU A 351 -15.09 -8.56 -20.95
C GLU A 351 -14.66 -8.75 -19.48
N SER A 352 -15.59 -8.57 -18.54
CA SER A 352 -15.32 -8.90 -17.13
C SER A 352 -15.36 -10.42 -16.93
N ALA A 353 -14.47 -10.95 -16.10
CA ALA A 353 -14.46 -12.37 -15.78
C ALA A 353 -15.79 -12.81 -15.13
N GLU A 354 -16.18 -14.07 -15.36
CA GLU A 354 -17.40 -14.63 -14.77
C GLU A 354 -17.39 -14.49 -13.24
N GLY A 355 -18.49 -13.96 -12.68
CA GLY A 355 -18.64 -13.71 -11.25
C GLY A 355 -17.91 -12.47 -10.71
N PHE A 356 -17.30 -11.65 -11.59
CA PHE A 356 -16.78 -10.33 -11.23
C PHE A 356 -17.74 -9.22 -11.66
N PRO A 357 -17.78 -8.10 -10.91
CA PRO A 357 -18.49 -6.90 -11.36
C PRO A 357 -17.94 -6.42 -12.71
N SER A 358 -18.81 -5.90 -13.56
CA SER A 358 -18.44 -5.24 -14.81
C SER A 358 -18.65 -3.74 -14.69
N TYR A 359 -17.74 -2.97 -15.26
CA TYR A 359 -17.95 -1.54 -15.48
C TYR A 359 -18.59 -1.31 -16.84
N ASP A 360 -19.55 -0.39 -16.89
CA ASP A 360 -20.09 0.13 -18.14
C ASP A 360 -19.42 1.47 -18.44
N THR A 361 -18.63 1.53 -19.51
CA THR A 361 -17.96 2.76 -19.97
C THR A 361 -18.93 3.84 -20.45
N ALA A 362 -20.21 3.53 -20.64
CA ALA A 362 -21.24 4.51 -20.94
C ALA A 362 -21.74 5.26 -19.69
N THR A 363 -21.57 4.67 -18.50
CA THR A 363 -21.81 5.33 -17.22
C THR A 363 -20.46 5.84 -16.69
N GLU A 364 -20.18 7.14 -16.81
CA GLU A 364 -18.95 7.73 -16.28
C GLU A 364 -18.90 7.55 -14.74
N GLN A 365 -18.25 6.49 -14.27
CA GLN A 365 -17.92 6.24 -12.84
C GLN A 365 -16.48 6.67 -12.54
N LEU A 366 -16.04 7.76 -13.17
CA LEU A 366 -14.72 8.33 -12.94
C LEU A 366 -14.53 8.65 -11.46
N HIS A 367 -13.29 8.54 -10.96
CA HIS A 367 -12.93 8.85 -9.56
C HIS A 367 -13.37 7.80 -8.53
N GLU A 368 -13.37 6.54 -8.99
CA GLU A 368 -13.27 5.35 -8.17
C GLU A 368 -12.04 4.57 -8.66
N ALA A 369 -11.07 4.31 -7.77
CA ALA A 369 -9.75 3.84 -8.19
C ALA A 369 -9.77 2.58 -9.09
N GLY A 370 -10.66 1.61 -8.82
CA GLY A 370 -10.79 0.40 -9.62
C GLY A 370 -11.30 0.66 -11.04
N TYR A 371 -12.20 1.65 -11.22
CA TYR A 371 -12.68 2.11 -12.51
C TYR A 371 -11.57 2.86 -13.28
N ASP A 372 -10.88 3.79 -12.62
CA ASP A 372 -9.81 4.57 -13.26
C ASP A 372 -8.62 3.68 -13.65
N ALA A 373 -8.30 2.67 -12.85
CA ALA A 373 -7.36 1.60 -13.22
C ALA A 373 -7.85 0.80 -14.44
N TYR A 374 -9.13 0.42 -14.49
CA TYR A 374 -9.70 -0.28 -15.65
C TYR A 374 -9.59 0.56 -16.94
N ILE A 375 -10.00 1.83 -16.90
CA ILE A 375 -9.89 2.74 -18.04
C ILE A 375 -8.43 2.94 -18.46
N THR A 376 -7.52 3.10 -17.50
CA THR A 376 -6.08 3.22 -17.75
C THR A 376 -5.54 2.01 -18.52
N GLY A 377 -5.94 0.80 -18.14
CA GLY A 377 -5.58 -0.42 -18.86
C GLY A 377 -6.12 -0.47 -20.29
N LEU A 378 -7.35 -0.02 -20.52
CA LEU A 378 -7.91 0.09 -21.87
C LEU A 378 -7.15 1.09 -22.74
N CYS A 379 -6.81 2.26 -22.19
CA CYS A 379 -6.01 3.28 -22.86
C CYS A 379 -4.65 2.71 -23.32
N PHE A 380 -3.97 1.97 -22.43
CA PHE A 380 -2.75 1.27 -22.78
C PHE A 380 -2.94 0.28 -23.93
N ILE A 381 -3.95 -0.59 -23.86
CA ILE A 381 -4.20 -1.61 -24.90
C ILE A 381 -4.42 -0.94 -26.26
N SER A 382 -5.24 0.11 -26.32
CA SER A 382 -5.52 0.85 -27.57
C SER A 382 -4.24 1.43 -28.17
N MET A 383 -3.40 2.07 -27.34
CA MET A 383 -2.13 2.64 -27.77
C MET A 383 -1.12 1.56 -28.21
N ALA A 384 -0.99 0.47 -27.45
CA ALA A 384 -0.11 -0.65 -27.79
C ALA A 384 -0.50 -1.29 -29.12
N ASN A 385 -1.79 -1.54 -29.35
CA ASN A 385 -2.31 -2.09 -30.60
C ASN A 385 -2.06 -1.16 -31.79
N TYR A 386 -2.18 0.17 -31.59
CA TYR A 386 -1.84 1.14 -32.62
C TYR A 386 -0.36 1.05 -33.04
N LEU A 387 0.56 0.83 -32.10
CA LEU A 387 1.98 0.60 -32.45
C LEU A 387 2.16 -0.63 -33.33
N GLY A 388 1.28 -1.63 -33.22
CA GLY A 388 1.27 -2.83 -34.08
C GLY A 388 1.02 -2.52 -35.55
N SER A 389 0.37 -1.39 -35.86
CA SER A 389 0.12 -0.96 -37.25
C SER A 389 1.39 -0.55 -38.01
N PHE A 390 2.47 -0.20 -37.30
CA PHE A 390 3.75 0.16 -37.90
C PHE A 390 4.62 -1.06 -38.26
N LEU A 391 4.20 -2.27 -37.87
CA LEU A 391 4.88 -3.50 -38.27
C LEU A 391 4.55 -3.88 -39.72
N SER A 392 5.44 -4.67 -40.34
CA SER A 392 5.20 -5.29 -41.65
C SER A 392 5.32 -6.82 -41.53
N PRO A 393 4.21 -7.58 -41.58
CA PRO A 393 2.82 -7.11 -41.69
C PRO A 393 2.30 -6.45 -40.39
N PRO A 394 1.28 -5.57 -40.48
CA PRO A 394 0.70 -4.91 -39.32
C PRO A 394 -0.01 -5.93 -38.42
N LYS A 395 0.07 -5.71 -37.11
CA LYS A 395 -0.60 -6.54 -36.09
C LYS A 395 -1.69 -5.76 -35.39
N ILE A 396 -2.88 -6.36 -35.31
CA ILE A 396 -4.03 -5.79 -34.60
C ILE A 396 -3.85 -5.87 -33.08
N HIS A 397 -3.18 -6.93 -32.60
CA HIS A 397 -2.89 -7.14 -31.19
C HIS A 397 -1.39 -7.04 -30.92
N VAL A 398 -1.02 -6.25 -29.90
CA VAL A 398 0.35 -6.16 -29.39
C VAL A 398 0.37 -6.61 -27.93
N SER A 399 1.19 -7.62 -27.64
CA SER A 399 1.37 -8.12 -26.28
C SER A 399 2.03 -7.07 -25.38
N ALA A 400 1.66 -7.06 -24.10
CA ALA A 400 2.32 -6.29 -23.03
C ALA A 400 3.78 -6.72 -22.74
N ARG A 401 4.29 -7.73 -23.46
CA ARG A 401 5.70 -8.15 -23.46
C ARG A 401 6.42 -7.79 -24.76
N SER A 402 5.79 -7.01 -25.64
CA SER A 402 6.34 -6.63 -26.95
C SER A 402 7.50 -5.64 -26.81
N LYS A 403 8.50 -5.78 -27.69
CA LYS A 403 9.59 -4.80 -27.81
C LYS A 403 9.12 -3.42 -28.24
N LEU A 404 7.94 -3.32 -28.87
CA LEU A 404 7.36 -2.04 -29.28
C LEU A 404 7.06 -1.11 -28.10
N ILE A 405 6.83 -1.66 -26.91
CA ILE A 405 6.47 -0.88 -25.73
C ILE A 405 7.63 -0.72 -24.73
N GLU A 406 8.74 -1.43 -24.91
CA GLU A 406 9.94 -1.32 -24.06
C GLU A 406 10.44 0.13 -23.88
N PRO A 407 10.42 1.02 -24.89
CA PRO A 407 10.85 2.41 -24.71
C PRO A 407 10.06 3.20 -23.65
N PHE A 408 8.83 2.78 -23.35
CA PHE A 408 7.96 3.42 -22.36
C PHE A 408 8.12 2.86 -20.95
N PHE A 409 8.87 1.77 -20.78
CA PHE A 409 9.05 1.17 -19.47
C PHE A 409 9.84 2.07 -18.52
N ASN A 410 9.44 2.02 -17.26
CA ASN A 410 10.13 2.59 -16.10
C ASN A 410 10.41 4.08 -16.25
N LYS A 411 9.47 4.80 -16.89
CA LYS A 411 9.46 6.25 -17.05
C LYS A 411 8.15 6.80 -16.53
N LEU A 412 8.22 7.65 -15.51
CA LEU A 412 7.06 8.27 -14.89
C LEU A 412 6.87 9.68 -15.43
N PHE A 413 5.62 10.09 -15.68
CA PHE A 413 5.33 11.41 -16.20
C PHE A 413 5.71 12.50 -15.18
N LEU A 414 6.43 13.54 -15.63
CA LEU A 414 6.74 14.71 -14.81
C LEU A 414 5.80 15.87 -15.15
N MET A 415 4.76 16.02 -14.34
CA MET A 415 3.76 17.06 -14.54
C MET A 415 4.38 18.47 -14.49
N ARG A 416 4.08 19.29 -15.51
CA ARG A 416 4.42 20.72 -15.59
C ARG A 416 5.93 21.06 -15.59
N VAL A 417 6.83 20.08 -15.64
CA VAL A 417 8.24 20.36 -15.95
C VAL A 417 8.35 20.67 -17.44
N MET A 418 9.05 21.74 -17.80
CA MET A 418 9.01 22.27 -19.17
C MET A 418 9.91 21.51 -20.13
N ASP A 419 11.06 21.06 -19.63
CA ASP A 419 12.18 20.56 -20.43
C ASP A 419 12.58 19.11 -20.11
N ILE A 420 11.99 18.52 -19.06
CA ILE A 420 12.19 17.12 -18.67
C ILE A 420 10.84 16.39 -18.76
N PRO A 421 10.62 15.56 -19.78
CA PRO A 421 9.32 14.94 -20.02
C PRO A 421 8.96 13.81 -19.04
N TYR A 422 9.96 13.18 -18.42
CA TYR A 422 9.77 12.03 -17.55
C TYR A 422 10.89 11.88 -16.51
N LEU A 423 10.56 11.20 -15.43
CA LEU A 423 11.51 10.65 -14.46
C LEU A 423 11.91 9.24 -14.94
N ASN A 424 13.20 9.02 -15.18
CA ASN A 424 13.73 7.73 -15.61
C ASN A 424 14.15 6.89 -14.40
N LEU A 425 13.49 5.77 -14.14
CA LEU A 425 13.77 4.95 -12.95
C LEU A 425 14.99 4.04 -13.13
N GLU A 426 15.34 3.69 -14.37
CA GLU A 426 16.45 2.76 -14.67
C GLU A 426 17.80 3.45 -14.88
N GLY A 427 17.84 4.78 -14.85
CA GLY A 427 19.05 5.52 -15.18
C GLY A 427 18.97 7.00 -14.88
N PRO A 428 19.98 7.77 -15.32
CA PRO A 428 19.99 9.21 -15.14
C PRO A 428 18.82 9.85 -15.91
N ASP A 429 18.33 10.96 -15.35
CA ASP A 429 17.36 11.79 -16.02
C ASP A 429 18.01 12.63 -17.13
N LEU A 430 17.19 13.07 -18.08
CA LEU A 430 17.63 13.98 -19.12
C LEU A 430 18.12 15.29 -18.51
N GLN A 431 19.28 15.76 -18.97
CA GLN A 431 19.83 17.06 -18.60
C GLN A 431 19.44 18.08 -19.67
N PRO A 432 18.46 18.95 -19.42
CA PRO A 432 18.01 19.92 -20.40
C PRO A 432 19.06 21.01 -20.60
N LYS A 433 19.17 21.52 -21.83
CA LYS A 433 19.97 22.72 -22.10
C LYS A 433 19.16 23.94 -21.70
N ARG A 434 19.56 24.58 -20.60
CA ARG A 434 18.94 25.80 -20.04
C ARG A 434 19.76 27.07 -20.33
N ASP A 435 20.52 27.05 -21.41
CA ASP A 435 21.26 28.20 -21.93
C ASP A 435 20.37 29.41 -22.27
N HIS A 436 19.08 29.17 -22.46
CA HIS A 436 18.05 30.17 -22.72
C HIS A 436 17.28 30.64 -21.47
N VAL A 437 17.70 30.19 -20.27
CA VAL A 437 17.03 30.49 -18.99
C VAL A 437 17.89 31.44 -18.16
N LEU A 438 17.31 32.57 -17.79
CA LEU A 438 17.95 33.64 -17.02
C LEU A 438 17.48 33.61 -15.57
N HIS A 439 18.40 33.69 -14.62
CA HIS A 439 18.07 34.03 -13.24
C HIS A 439 18.01 35.55 -13.10
N VAL A 440 16.84 36.08 -12.73
CA VAL A 440 16.63 37.50 -12.52
C VAL A 440 16.36 37.79 -11.05
N THR A 441 16.92 38.90 -10.57
CA THR A 441 16.66 39.42 -9.22
C THR A 441 16.11 40.84 -9.35
N PHE A 442 15.07 41.15 -8.58
CA PHE A 442 14.31 42.39 -8.71
C PHE A 442 13.76 42.84 -7.34
N PRO A 443 13.34 44.12 -7.20
CA PRO A 443 12.67 44.62 -6.01
C PRO A 443 11.37 43.84 -5.69
N LYS A 444 11.08 43.64 -4.40
CA LYS A 444 9.93 42.86 -3.91
C LYS A 444 8.55 43.35 -4.36
N GLU A 445 8.48 44.59 -4.84
CA GLU A 445 7.25 45.22 -5.32
C GLU A 445 6.89 44.78 -6.75
N TRP A 446 7.82 44.14 -7.46
CA TRP A 446 7.65 43.71 -8.84
C TRP A 446 6.65 42.57 -8.96
N LYS A 447 5.84 42.65 -10.01
CA LYS A 447 4.83 41.67 -10.38
C LYS A 447 5.18 41.05 -11.72
N THR A 448 4.45 40.00 -12.09
CA THR A 448 4.61 39.32 -13.39
C THR A 448 4.56 40.28 -14.58
N SER A 449 3.73 41.34 -14.50
CA SER A 449 3.64 42.38 -15.54
C SER A 449 4.96 43.12 -15.76
N ASP A 450 5.72 43.38 -14.69
CA ASP A 450 6.98 44.13 -14.77
C ASP A 450 8.05 43.28 -15.47
N LEU A 451 8.07 41.97 -15.20
CA LEU A 451 8.94 41.03 -15.91
C LEU A 451 8.56 40.87 -17.38
N TYR A 452 7.27 40.76 -17.71
CA TYR A 452 6.82 40.77 -19.11
C TYR A 452 7.20 42.05 -19.83
N GLN A 453 7.08 43.21 -19.17
CA GLN A 453 7.48 44.49 -19.74
C GLN A 453 9.00 44.55 -19.95
N LEU A 454 9.79 44.11 -18.96
CA LEU A 454 11.26 44.10 -19.02
C LEU A 454 11.77 43.28 -20.20
N PHE A 455 11.20 42.10 -20.44
CA PHE A 455 11.63 41.20 -21.52
C PHE A 455 10.79 41.31 -22.80
N SER A 456 9.92 42.32 -22.91
CA SER A 456 9.02 42.49 -24.07
C SER A 456 9.75 42.52 -25.42
N ALA A 457 11.00 42.99 -25.45
CA ALA A 457 11.85 43.01 -26.63
C ALA A 457 12.18 41.61 -27.19
N PHE A 458 12.10 40.57 -26.36
CA PHE A 458 12.44 39.18 -26.71
C PHE A 458 11.21 38.34 -27.07
N GLY A 459 10.02 38.95 -27.07
CA GLY A 459 8.76 38.27 -27.36
C GLY A 459 8.18 37.59 -26.12
N ASN A 460 7.50 36.46 -26.33
CA ASN A 460 6.91 35.71 -25.22
C ASN A 460 8.02 35.09 -24.34
N ILE A 461 7.84 35.21 -23.03
CA ILE A 461 8.72 34.62 -22.03
C ILE A 461 7.92 33.68 -21.14
N GLN A 462 8.60 32.74 -20.50
CA GLN A 462 8.02 31.95 -19.41
C GLN A 462 8.69 32.33 -18.11
N ILE A 463 7.90 32.70 -17.11
CA ILE A 463 8.39 33.12 -15.79
C ILE A 463 8.11 32.00 -14.80
N SER A 464 9.15 31.62 -14.07
CA SER A 464 9.04 30.70 -12.93
C SER A 464 9.61 31.35 -11.68
N TRP A 465 8.72 31.72 -10.76
CA TRP A 465 9.08 32.40 -9.52
C TRP A 465 9.89 31.49 -8.59
N ILE A 466 10.93 32.05 -7.97
CA ILE A 466 11.73 31.38 -6.94
C ILE A 466 11.30 31.92 -5.57
N ASP A 467 11.29 33.24 -5.42
CA ASP A 467 10.82 33.96 -4.24
C ASP A 467 10.28 35.36 -4.61
N ASP A 468 9.95 36.17 -3.62
CA ASP A 468 9.39 37.52 -3.82
C ASP A 468 10.37 38.50 -4.49
N THR A 469 11.64 38.13 -4.65
CA THR A 469 12.71 38.97 -5.20
C THR A 469 13.47 38.34 -6.36
N SER A 470 13.11 37.12 -6.77
CA SER A 470 13.82 36.40 -7.83
C SER A 470 12.95 35.41 -8.61
N ALA A 471 13.30 35.22 -9.88
CA ALA A 471 12.62 34.28 -10.77
C ALA A 471 13.59 33.73 -11.84
N PHE A 472 13.25 32.58 -12.40
CA PHE A 472 13.78 32.11 -13.68
C PHE A 472 12.92 32.64 -14.83
N VAL A 473 13.55 33.17 -15.88
CA VAL A 473 12.89 33.63 -17.10
C VAL A 473 13.43 32.86 -18.29
N SER A 474 12.57 32.10 -18.96
CA SER A 474 12.86 31.43 -20.22
C SER A 474 12.59 32.37 -21.39
N LEU A 475 13.56 32.54 -22.28
CA LEU A 475 13.35 33.20 -23.57
C LEU A 475 12.91 32.19 -24.63
N SER A 476 12.12 32.63 -25.61
CA SER A 476 11.61 31.78 -26.68
C SER A 476 12.70 31.31 -27.65
N GLN A 477 13.79 32.06 -27.82
CA GLN A 477 14.91 31.70 -28.68
C GLN A 477 16.22 31.68 -27.88
N PRO A 478 16.98 30.56 -27.88
CA PRO A 478 18.24 30.46 -27.14
C PRO A 478 19.29 31.50 -27.52
N GLU A 479 19.27 31.96 -28.76
CA GLU A 479 20.19 32.96 -29.32
C GLU A 479 20.01 34.35 -28.69
N GLN A 480 18.86 34.62 -28.05
CA GLN A 480 18.54 35.92 -27.45
C GLN A 480 19.20 36.17 -26.09
N VAL A 481 19.82 35.15 -25.49
CA VAL A 481 20.46 35.25 -24.16
C VAL A 481 21.91 35.75 -24.24
N GLN A 482 22.47 35.90 -25.44
CA GLN A 482 23.86 36.34 -25.67
C GLN A 482 24.10 37.84 -25.46
#